data_AF-A0A1J3E574-F1
#
_entry.id   AF-A0A1J3E574-F1
#
_cell.length_a   1.000
_cell.length_b   1.000
_cell.length_c   1.000
_cell.angle_alpha   90.00
_cell.angle_beta   90.00
_cell.angle_gamma   90.00
#
_symmetry.space_group_name_H-M   'P 1'
#
loop_
_entity.id
_entity.type
_entity.pdbx_description
1 polymer ?
#
loop_
_entity_poly.entity_id
_entity_poly.type
_entity_poly.pdbx_seq_one_letter_code
_entity_poly.pdbx_strand_id
1 'polypeptide(L)'
;QTFVRPVASIPPLTKLLFKVTVQGSLDAVKIVISQESTVNDLIDAAISLYVKEVRRPVLPESEPSRFHLHYSQFSLQRIGRDKKLMSLGSRKFFLHIGGGSSESCSKEAEKVAKTGFH
;
A
#
# COMPACT_ATOMS: atom_id res chain seq x y z
N GLN A 1 33.62 -36.79 -20.68
CA GLN A 1 32.60 -36.16 -19.83
C GLN A 1 32.49 -34.68 -20.20
N THR A 2 31.49 -34.29 -20.99
CA THR A 2 31.25 -32.88 -21.34
C THR A 2 30.61 -32.17 -20.15
N PHE A 3 31.31 -31.17 -19.59
CA PHE A 3 30.83 -30.35 -18.50
C PHE A 3 29.86 -29.30 -19.05
N VAL A 4 28.56 -29.56 -18.95
CA VAL A 4 27.52 -28.58 -19.25
C VAL A 4 27.48 -27.58 -18.10
N ARG A 5 27.88 -26.33 -18.34
CA ARG A 5 27.76 -25.26 -17.34
C ARG A 5 26.27 -25.05 -17.06
N PRO A 6 25.83 -24.94 -15.79
CA PRO A 6 24.47 -24.51 -15.51
C PRO A 6 24.32 -23.10 -16.07
N VAL A 7 23.46 -22.93 -17.07
CA VAL A 7 23.03 -21.58 -17.44
C VAL A 7 22.26 -21.07 -16.22
N ALA A 8 22.81 -20.07 -15.54
CA ALA A 8 22.07 -19.39 -14.49
C ALA A 8 20.80 -18.85 -15.16
N SER A 9 19.65 -19.41 -14.81
CA SER A 9 18.38 -18.90 -15.30
C SER A 9 18.24 -17.47 -14.79
N ILE A 10 18.46 -16.48 -15.66
CA ILE A 10 18.12 -15.10 -15.34
C ILE A 10 16.63 -15.13 -15.01
N PRO A 11 16.22 -14.79 -13.78
CA PRO A 11 14.81 -14.80 -13.45
C PRO A 11 14.10 -13.86 -14.45
N PRO A 12 12.99 -14.30 -15.08
CA PRO A 12 12.27 -13.45 -16.00
C PRO A 12 11.88 -12.17 -15.27
N LEU A 13 12.36 -11.02 -15.76
CA LEU A 13 12.09 -9.72 -15.18
C LEU A 13 10.67 -9.28 -15.57
N THR A 14 9.67 -10.02 -15.08
CA THR A 14 8.27 -9.74 -15.34
C THR A 14 7.86 -8.54 -14.49
N LYS A 15 7.65 -7.41 -15.16
CA LYS A 15 7.11 -6.20 -14.54
C LYS A 15 5.59 -6.19 -14.65
N LEU A 16 4.94 -5.66 -13.63
CA LEU A 16 3.49 -5.54 -13.54
C LEU A 16 3.10 -4.07 -13.46
N LEU A 17 1.98 -3.73 -14.09
CA LEU A 17 1.36 -2.41 -13.99
C LEU A 17 0.34 -2.41 -12.83
N PHE A 18 0.53 -1.50 -11.89
CA PHE A 18 -0.40 -1.25 -10.79
C PHE A 18 -1.03 0.13 -10.92
N LYS A 19 -2.32 0.22 -10.54
CA LYS A 19 -3.06 1.48 -10.38
C LYS A 19 -3.26 1.73 -8.89
N VAL A 20 -2.64 2.77 -8.36
CA VAL A 20 -2.74 3.13 -6.95
C VAL A 20 -3.47 4.47 -6.83
N THR A 21 -4.66 4.45 -6.25
CA THR A 21 -5.44 5.66 -5.98
C THR A 21 -5.09 6.18 -4.59
N VAL A 22 -4.59 7.40 -4.48
CA VAL A 22 -4.33 8.03 -3.17
C VAL A 22 -5.64 8.51 -2.58
N GLN A 23 -5.83 8.34 -1.28
CA GLN A 23 -7.02 8.80 -0.58
C GLN A 23 -7.25 10.30 -0.85
N GLY A 24 -8.47 10.64 -1.30
CA GLY A 24 -8.85 12.01 -1.65
C GLY A 24 -8.33 12.51 -3.00
N SER A 25 -7.56 11.72 -3.77
CA SER A 25 -7.12 12.10 -5.11
C SER A 25 -8.14 11.76 -6.19
N LEU A 26 -8.21 12.59 -7.24
CA LEU A 26 -9.15 12.39 -8.35
C LEU A 26 -8.78 11.21 -9.27
N ASP A 27 -7.48 10.94 -9.46
CA ASP A 27 -7.01 9.85 -10.32
C ASP A 27 -5.88 9.05 -9.67
N ALA A 28 -5.68 7.83 -10.14
CA ALA A 28 -4.63 6.92 -9.70
C ALA A 28 -3.27 7.27 -10.32
N VAL A 29 -2.19 6.99 -9.59
CA VAL A 29 -0.85 6.87 -10.17
C VAL A 29 -0.69 5.48 -10.80
N LYS A 30 0.02 5.42 -11.91
CA LYS A 30 0.28 4.18 -12.66
C LYS A 30 1.75 3.81 -12.49
N ILE A 31 2.01 2.62 -11.98
CA ILE A 31 3.35 2.20 -11.53
C ILE A 31 3.70 0.89 -12.21
N VAL A 32 4.85 0.84 -12.89
CA VAL A 32 5.40 -0.40 -13.45
C VAL A 32 6.57 -0.85 -12.59
N ILE A 33 6.41 -1.98 -11.90
CA ILE A 33 7.38 -2.49 -10.92
C ILE A 33 7.52 -4.02 -11.04
N SER A 34 8.64 -4.57 -10.57
CA SER A 34 8.87 -6.03 -10.58
C SER A 34 7.77 -6.77 -9.81
N GLN A 35 7.32 -7.91 -10.34
CA GLN A 35 6.41 -8.80 -9.59
C GLN A 35 7.03 -9.36 -8.30
N GLU A 36 8.36 -9.39 -8.24
CA GLU A 36 9.15 -9.80 -7.08
C GLU A 36 9.26 -8.70 -6.02
N SER A 37 8.82 -7.48 -6.30
CA SER A 37 8.81 -6.41 -5.32
C SER A 37 7.77 -6.68 -4.23
N THR A 38 7.91 -5.97 -3.12
CA THR A 38 7.02 -6.02 -1.98
C THR A 38 5.95 -4.93 -2.05
N VAL A 39 4.93 -5.05 -1.19
CA VAL A 39 3.93 -4.00 -0.96
C VAL A 39 4.59 -2.72 -0.48
N ASN A 40 5.66 -2.79 0.32
CA ASN A 40 6.41 -1.60 0.75
C ASN A 40 7.04 -0.87 -0.44
N ASP A 41 7.69 -1.60 -1.35
CA ASP A 41 8.30 -1.01 -2.55
C ASP A 41 7.24 -0.30 -3.43
N LEU A 42 6.04 -0.87 -3.51
CA LEU A 42 4.93 -0.25 -4.25
C LEU A 42 4.45 1.04 -3.59
N ILE A 43 4.39 1.09 -2.25
CA ILE A 43 4.04 2.30 -1.49
C ILE A 43 5.07 3.40 -1.76
N ASP A 44 6.35 3.08 -1.63
CA ASP A 44 7.44 4.04 -1.83
C ASP A 44 7.44 4.60 -3.26
N ALA A 45 7.25 3.72 -4.25
CA ALA A 45 7.11 4.13 -5.65
C ALA A 45 5.87 5.00 -5.90
N ALA A 46 4.74 4.68 -5.26
CA ALA A 46 3.51 5.45 -5.40
C ALA A 46 3.65 6.87 -4.84
N ILE A 47 4.21 7.00 -3.63
CA ILE A 47 4.46 8.31 -2.99
C ILE A 47 5.41 9.13 -3.84
N SER A 48 6.53 8.53 -4.26
CA SER A 48 7.54 9.22 -5.06
C SER A 48 6.96 9.78 -6.37
N LEU A 49 6.16 8.98 -7.08
CA LEU A 49 5.50 9.42 -8.31
C LEU A 49 4.42 10.47 -8.05
N TYR A 50 3.62 10.28 -7.00
CA TYR A 50 2.56 11.21 -6.64
C TYR A 50 3.09 12.62 -6.34
N VAL A 51 4.18 12.71 -5.58
CA VAL A 51 4.88 13.97 -5.26
C VAL A 51 5.52 14.56 -6.52
N LYS A 52 6.18 13.73 -7.34
CA LYS A 52 6.80 14.17 -8.59
C LYS A 52 5.80 14.76 -9.57
N GLU A 53 4.59 14.21 -9.61
CA GLU A 53 3.49 14.70 -10.47
C GLU A 53 2.74 15.90 -9.85
N VAL A 54 3.17 16.41 -8.69
CA VAL A 54 2.60 17.57 -7.98
C VAL A 54 1.08 17.42 -7.78
N ARG A 55 0.65 16.20 -7.44
CA ARG A 55 -0.77 15.84 -7.28
C ARG A 55 -1.39 16.42 -6.00
N ARG A 56 -2.73 16.44 -5.96
CA ARG A 56 -3.54 16.89 -4.83
C ARG A 56 -4.46 15.76 -4.32
N PRO A 57 -4.69 15.65 -3.01
CA PRO A 57 -4.18 16.52 -1.93
C PRO A 57 -2.67 16.42 -1.70
N VAL A 58 -2.05 17.49 -1.19
CA VAL A 58 -0.62 17.46 -0.84
C VAL A 58 -0.44 16.44 0.28
N LEU A 59 0.49 15.51 0.07
CA LEU A 59 0.84 14.55 1.10
C LEU A 59 1.52 15.29 2.26
N PRO A 60 1.14 15.04 3.52
CA PRO A 60 1.88 15.59 4.65
C PRO A 60 3.34 15.14 4.54
N GLU A 61 4.27 15.98 5.02
CA GLU A 61 5.67 15.60 5.21
C GLU A 61 5.68 14.40 6.16
N SER A 62 5.81 13.20 5.60
CA SER A 62 5.35 11.99 6.28
C SER A 62 6.36 10.89 6.14
N GLU A 63 6.59 10.24 7.28
CA GLU A 63 7.25 8.95 7.31
C GLU A 63 6.48 7.94 6.42
N PRO A 64 7.19 7.11 5.62
CA PRO A 64 6.60 6.03 4.83
C PRO A 64 5.78 5.04 5.68
N SER A 65 6.01 5.00 7.00
CA SER A 65 5.31 4.19 7.99
C SER A 65 3.80 4.49 8.08
N ARG A 66 3.36 5.69 7.72
CA ARG A 66 1.96 6.13 7.81
C ARG A 66 1.09 5.72 6.63
N PHE A 67 1.71 5.30 5.52
CA PHE A 67 0.99 4.91 4.32
C PHE A 67 0.68 3.42 4.32
N HIS A 68 -0.54 3.06 3.96
CA HIS A 68 -0.99 1.68 3.92
C HIS A 68 -1.75 1.40 2.62
N LEU A 69 -1.51 0.23 2.03
CA LEU A 69 -2.27 -0.25 0.88
C LEU A 69 -3.50 -1.02 1.34
N HIS A 70 -4.61 -0.74 0.69
CA HIS A 70 -5.91 -1.37 0.86
C HIS A 70 -6.40 -1.90 -0.51
N TYR A 71 -7.19 -2.97 -0.50
CA TYR A 71 -7.80 -3.50 -1.73
C TYR A 71 -8.85 -2.56 -2.32
N SER A 72 -9.54 -1.80 -1.48
CA SER A 72 -10.59 -0.85 -1.85
C SER A 72 -10.62 0.31 -0.87
N GLN A 73 -11.18 1.46 -1.29
CA GLN A 73 -11.45 2.60 -0.41
C GLN A 73 -12.39 2.26 0.77
N PHE A 74 -13.19 1.20 0.63
CA PHE A 74 -14.12 0.73 1.67
C PHE A 74 -13.50 -0.34 2.58
N SER A 75 -12.30 -0.83 2.25
CA SER A 75 -11.65 -1.87 3.03
C SER A 75 -10.99 -1.26 4.27
N LEU A 76 -11.27 -1.83 5.44
CA LEU A 76 -10.56 -1.46 6.67
C LEU A 76 -9.24 -2.24 6.85
N GLN A 77 -9.07 -3.34 6.12
CA GLN A 77 -7.90 -4.20 6.22
C GLN A 77 -6.71 -3.67 5.40
N ARG A 78 -5.57 -3.49 6.08
CA ARG A 78 -4.27 -3.15 5.48
C ARG A 78 -3.62 -4.40 4.88
N ILE A 79 -2.96 -4.26 3.75
CA ILE A 79 -2.14 -5.31 3.14
C ILE A 79 -0.76 -5.29 3.82
N GLY A 80 -0.26 -6.47 4.20
CA GLY A 80 1.07 -6.63 4.82
C GLY A 80 2.19 -6.14 3.90
N ARG A 81 3.14 -5.37 4.45
CA ARG A 81 4.20 -4.66 3.71
C ARG A 81 5.22 -5.59 3.05
N ASP A 82 5.44 -6.75 3.65
CA ASP A 82 6.35 -7.81 3.27
C ASP A 82 5.80 -8.71 2.13
N LYS A 83 4.49 -8.65 1.87
CA LYS A 83 3.87 -9.47 0.82
C LYS A 83 4.43 -9.11 -0.55
N LYS A 84 4.76 -10.13 -1.34
CA LYS A 84 5.17 -9.99 -2.74
C LYS A 84 4.01 -9.54 -3.62
N LEU A 85 4.28 -8.69 -4.60
CA LEU A 85 3.26 -8.17 -5.51
C LEU A 85 2.66 -9.24 -6.42
N MET A 86 3.43 -10.28 -6.75
CA MET A 86 2.93 -11.44 -7.51
C MET A 86 1.80 -12.18 -6.80
N SER A 87 1.79 -12.23 -5.47
CA SER A 87 0.81 -13.00 -4.69
C SER A 87 -0.48 -12.21 -4.48
N LEU A 88 -0.50 -10.93 -4.87
CA LEU A 88 -1.70 -10.12 -4.85
C LEU A 88 -2.50 -10.38 -6.13
N GLY A 89 -3.76 -10.81 -5.98
CA GLY A 89 -4.68 -11.02 -7.10
C GLY A 89 -5.20 -9.73 -7.74
N SER A 90 -5.03 -8.57 -7.09
CA SER A 90 -5.44 -7.28 -7.62
C SER A 90 -4.28 -6.52 -8.27
N ARG A 91 -4.61 -5.70 -9.26
CA ARG A 91 -3.72 -4.69 -9.86
C ARG A 91 -4.19 -3.26 -9.59
N LYS A 92 -5.27 -3.09 -8.82
CA LYS A 92 -5.81 -1.80 -8.37
C LYS A 92 -5.83 -1.77 -6.85
N PHE A 93 -5.25 -0.72 -6.27
CA PHE A 93 -5.16 -0.53 -4.83
C PHE A 93 -5.44 0.91 -4.45
N PHE A 94 -5.70 1.10 -3.16
CA PHE A 94 -5.94 2.40 -2.56
C PHE A 94 -4.88 2.66 -1.49
N LEU A 95 -4.25 3.82 -1.55
CA LEU A 95 -3.26 4.27 -0.57
C LEU A 95 -3.95 5.15 0.46
N HIS A 96 -4.07 4.64 1.68
CA HIS A 96 -4.63 5.37 2.81
C HIS A 96 -3.51 5.96 3.67
N ILE A 97 -3.78 7.15 4.19
CA ILE A 97 -2.91 7.83 5.16
C ILE A 97 -3.47 7.51 6.55
N GLY A 98 -2.74 6.70 7.32
CA GLY A 98 -3.12 6.33 8.67
C GLY A 98 -2.53 7.27 9.73
N GLY A 99 -3.34 7.60 10.75
CA GLY A 99 -2.83 7.91 12.08
C GLY A 99 -2.41 6.60 12.78
N GLY A 100 -1.39 6.67 13.64
CA GLY A 100 -0.87 5.49 14.36
C GLY A 100 -1.98 4.67 15.02
N SER A 101 -1.90 3.34 14.89
CA SER A 101 -2.90 2.34 15.28
C SER A 101 -4.31 2.66 14.79
N SER A 102 -4.88 1.81 13.93
CA SER A 102 -6.33 1.75 13.86
C SER A 102 -6.83 1.22 15.21
N GLU A 103 -6.93 2.08 16.22
CA GLU A 103 -7.88 1.83 17.28
C GLU A 103 -9.23 1.80 16.58
N SER A 104 -9.74 0.57 16.43
CA SER A 104 -11.13 0.27 16.11
C SER A 104 -12.02 1.34 16.74
N CYS A 105 -12.99 1.89 16.00
CA CYS A 105 -14.00 2.84 16.51
C CYS A 105 -14.91 2.28 17.62
N SER A 106 -14.41 1.33 18.41
CA SER A 106 -15.15 0.56 19.41
C SER A 106 -15.00 1.12 20.82
N LYS A 107 -14.11 2.09 21.09
CA LYS A 107 -13.84 2.54 22.47
C LYS A 107 -14.54 3.82 22.91
N GLU A 108 -15.12 4.61 22.01
CA GLU A 108 -15.86 5.83 22.40
C GLU A 108 -17.25 5.54 23.00
N ALA A 109 -17.77 4.32 22.85
CA ALA A 109 -19.08 3.95 23.38
C ALA A 109 -19.08 3.57 24.87
N GLU A 110 -17.93 3.20 25.46
CA GLU A 110 -17.91 2.71 26.85
C GLU A 110 -17.85 3.84 27.91
N LYS A 111 -17.41 5.04 27.53
CA LYS A 111 -17.17 6.15 28.48
C LYS A 111 -18.45 6.86 28.96
N VAL A 112 -19.60 6.63 28.33
CA VAL A 112 -20.86 7.36 28.64
C VAL A 112 -21.75 6.60 29.64
N ALA A 113 -21.48 5.32 29.92
CA ALA A 113 -22.39 4.50 30.73
C ALA A 113 -22.24 4.64 32.27
N LYS A 114 -21.35 5.50 32.79
CA LYS A 114 -21.03 5.52 34.23
C LYS A 114 -21.31 6.81 35.01
N THR A 115 -22.01 7.77 34.40
CA THR A 115 -22.45 8.98 35.11
C THR A 115 -23.93 9.22 34.86
N GLY A 116 -24.77 8.43 35.53
CA GLY A 116 -26.20 8.64 35.60
C GLY A 116 -26.77 7.95 36.82
N PHE A 117 -27.50 8.71 37.63
CA PHE A 117 -28.21 8.34 38.87
C PHE A 117 -27.38 8.36 40.14
N HIS A 118 -27.27 9.55 40.73
CA HIS A 118 -27.33 9.73 42.18
C HIS A 118 -28.57 10.55 42.52
#